data_AF-A0A067G7P5-F1
#
_entry.id   AF-A0A067G7P5-F1
#
_cell.length_a   1.000
_cell.length_b   1.000
_cell.length_c   1.000
_cell.angle_alpha   90.00
_cell.angle_beta   90.00
_cell.angle_gamma   90.00
#
_symmetry.space_group_name_H-M   'P 1'
#
loop_
_entity.id
_entity.type
_entity.pdbx_description
1 polymer ?
#
loop_
_entity_poly.entity_id
_entity_poly.type
_entity_poly.pdbx_seq_one_letter_code
_entity_poly.pdbx_strand_id
1 'polypeptide(L)'
;AIMYVLCFRMRSIMDIPRLKSRLLLMPLETVLKHDLNPLKVCLPSVVSEFLQQSKAAHLFTVSESFIFSDMLESELSRAFGGLERLDMFFPFDPCLLKKSDRFANATLL
;
A
#
# COMPACT_ATOMS: atom_id res chain seq x y z
N ALA A 1 -6.48 -1.43 0.76
CA ALA A 1 -6.61 -1.82 -0.67
C ALA A 1 -5.82 -0.91 -1.62
N ILE A 2 -6.14 0.38 -1.77
CA ILE A 2 -5.48 1.25 -2.77
C ILE A 2 -3.96 1.37 -2.58
N MET A 3 -3.49 1.56 -1.35
CA MET A 3 -2.05 1.63 -1.05
C MET A 3 -1.31 0.36 -1.52
N TYR A 4 -1.88 -0.82 -1.24
CA TYR A 4 -1.36 -2.11 -1.70
C TYR A 4 -1.30 -2.17 -3.23
N VAL A 5 -2.37 -1.81 -3.94
CA VAL A 5 -2.36 -1.77 -5.41
C VAL A 5 -1.25 -0.86 -5.95
N LEU A 6 -1.05 0.30 -5.32
CA LEU A 6 0.00 1.22 -5.71
C LEU A 6 1.40 0.62 -5.43
N CYS A 7 1.63 -0.09 -4.34
CA CYS A 7 2.91 -0.79 -4.11
C CYS A 7 3.29 -1.71 -5.28
N PHE A 8 2.33 -2.47 -5.82
CA PHE A 8 2.60 -3.44 -6.91
C PHE A 8 2.50 -2.86 -8.32
N ARG A 9 1.73 -1.79 -8.52
CA ARG A 9 1.43 -1.25 -9.86
C ARG A 9 1.99 0.15 -10.12
N MET A 10 2.65 0.80 -9.14
CA MET A 10 3.18 2.17 -9.29
C MET A 10 3.99 2.32 -10.57
N ARG A 11 4.97 1.44 -10.78
CA ARG A 11 5.86 1.50 -11.95
C ARG A 11 5.07 1.46 -13.27
N SER A 12 4.21 0.46 -13.43
CA SER A 12 3.36 0.30 -14.61
C SER A 12 2.42 1.49 -14.83
N ILE A 13 1.90 2.09 -13.77
CA ILE A 13 1.05 3.28 -13.84
C ILE A 13 1.87 4.51 -14.28
N MET A 14 3.06 4.69 -13.71
CA MET A 14 3.96 5.81 -14.00
C MET A 14 4.54 5.75 -15.42
N ASP A 15 4.70 4.56 -15.98
CA ASP A 15 5.19 4.34 -17.35
C ASP A 15 4.14 4.69 -18.42
N ILE A 16 2.85 4.78 -18.05
CA ILE A 16 1.76 5.12 -18.98
C ILE A 16 1.34 6.58 -18.76
N PRO A 17 1.63 7.51 -19.70
CA PRO A 17 1.45 8.95 -19.49
C PRO A 17 0.04 9.35 -19.03
N ARG A 18 -0.99 8.77 -19.63
CA ARG A 18 -2.39 9.04 -19.26
C ARG A 18 -2.71 8.61 -17.83
N LEU A 19 -2.17 7.49 -17.38
CA LEU A 19 -2.42 6.98 -16.03
C LEU A 19 -1.60 7.77 -15.00
N LYS A 20 -0.34 8.07 -15.31
CA LYS A 20 0.51 8.97 -14.52
C LYS A 20 -0.17 10.32 -14.29
N SER A 21 -0.65 10.99 -15.34
CA SER A 21 -1.34 12.28 -15.21
C SER A 21 -2.58 12.16 -14.33
N ARG A 22 -3.37 11.10 -14.47
CA ARG A 22 -4.54 10.87 -13.61
C ARG A 22 -4.15 10.68 -12.17
N LEU A 23 -3.12 9.87 -11.90
CA LEU A 23 -2.64 9.60 -10.54
C LEU A 23 -2.12 10.88 -9.86
N LEU A 24 -1.37 11.72 -10.58
CA LEU A 24 -0.86 13.00 -10.08
C LEU A 24 -1.95 14.04 -9.81
N LEU A 25 -3.10 13.94 -10.49
CA LEU A 25 -4.25 14.82 -10.28
C LEU A 25 -5.15 14.36 -9.12
N MET A 26 -4.94 13.16 -8.57
CA MET A 26 -5.72 12.71 -7.42
C MET A 26 -5.28 13.46 -6.15
N PRO A 27 -6.21 13.82 -5.26
CA PRO A 27 -5.89 14.52 -4.00
C PRO A 27 -5.32 13.56 -2.95
N LEU A 28 -4.29 12.78 -3.30
CA LEU A 28 -3.72 11.75 -2.44
C LEU A 28 -3.18 12.34 -1.15
N GLU A 29 -2.49 13.47 -1.20
CA GLU A 29 -1.97 14.12 0.00
C GLU A 29 -3.10 14.50 0.99
N THR A 30 -4.22 15.01 0.49
CA THR A 30 -5.41 15.31 1.31
C THR A 30 -5.99 14.04 1.92
N VAL A 31 -6.11 12.95 1.15
CA VAL A 31 -6.60 11.66 1.65
C VAL A 31 -5.69 11.10 2.74
N LEU A 32 -4.37 11.18 2.56
CA LEU A 32 -3.39 10.68 3.50
C LEU A 32 -3.34 11.48 4.81
N LYS A 33 -3.64 12.78 4.75
CA LYS A 33 -3.69 13.70 5.91
C LYS A 33 -5.08 13.79 6.56
N HIS A 34 -6.07 13.07 6.05
CA HIS A 34 -7.43 13.08 6.58
C HIS A 34 -7.48 12.57 8.03
N ASP A 35 -8.46 13.02 8.81
CA ASP A 35 -8.61 12.69 10.25
C ASP A 35 -8.77 11.19 10.54
N LEU A 36 -9.27 10.44 9.55
CA LEU A 36 -9.30 8.96 9.58
C LEU A 36 -7.91 8.33 9.62
N ASN A 37 -6.87 9.10 9.32
CA ASN A 37 -5.47 8.75 9.39
C ASN A 37 -5.16 7.37 8.76
N PRO A 38 -5.37 7.22 7.44
CA PRO A 38 -5.26 5.93 6.77
C PRO A 38 -3.87 5.29 6.94
N LEU A 39 -2.83 6.11 7.16
CA LEU A 39 -1.47 5.64 7.42
C LEU A 39 -1.30 4.96 8.79
N LYS A 40 -2.14 5.28 9.78
CA LYS A 40 -2.16 4.61 11.10
C LYS A 40 -3.05 3.38 11.16
N VAL A 41 -4.04 3.29 10.27
CA VAL A 41 -5.05 2.21 10.28
C VAL A 41 -4.69 1.06 9.34
N CYS A 42 -3.99 1.35 8.24
CA CYS A 42 -3.54 0.30 7.32
C CYS A 42 -2.37 -0.52 7.90
N LEU A 43 -2.14 -1.70 7.33
CA LEU A 43 -1.02 -2.56 7.70
C LEU A 43 0.33 -1.83 7.56
N PRO A 44 1.19 -1.78 8.61
CA PRO A 44 2.42 -1.00 8.59
C PRO A 44 3.38 -1.33 7.44
N SER A 45 3.49 -2.61 7.07
CA SER A 45 4.34 -3.05 5.96
C SER A 45 3.88 -2.47 4.62
N VAL A 46 2.58 -2.44 4.37
CA VAL A 46 1.99 -1.82 3.16
C VAL A 46 2.19 -0.31 3.17
N VAL A 47 2.03 0.33 4.33
CA VAL A 47 2.23 1.78 4.48
C VAL A 47 3.68 2.16 4.17
N SER A 48 4.64 1.42 4.75
CA SER A 48 6.08 1.65 4.55
C SER A 48 6.47 1.54 3.07
N GLU A 49 6.08 0.44 2.42
CA GLU A 49 6.36 0.23 1.00
C GLU A 49 5.71 1.31 0.13
N PHE A 50 4.45 1.65 0.41
CA PHE A 50 3.74 2.69 -0.33
C PHE A 50 4.45 4.05 -0.24
N LEU A 51 4.91 4.46 0.95
CA LEU A 51 5.61 5.72 1.14
C LEU A 51 6.96 5.72 0.42
N GLN A 52 7.69 4.60 0.45
CA GLN A 52 8.95 4.44 -0.27
C GLN A 52 8.76 4.56 -1.78
N GLN A 53 7.78 3.84 -2.34
CA GLN A 53 7.45 3.88 -3.78
C GLN A 53 6.93 5.27 -4.19
N SER A 54 6.09 5.90 -3.38
CA SER A 54 5.56 7.25 -3.66
C SER A 54 6.65 8.30 -3.67
N LYS A 55 7.63 8.19 -2.77
CA LYS A 55 8.83 9.05 -2.75
C LYS A 55 9.66 8.86 -4.02
N ALA A 56 9.92 7.61 -4.42
CA ALA A 56 10.66 7.30 -5.64
C ALA A 56 9.93 7.77 -6.92
N ALA A 57 8.60 7.73 -6.91
CA ALA A 57 7.76 8.19 -8.02
C ALA A 57 7.49 9.70 -8.04
N HIS A 58 7.98 10.45 -7.04
CA HIS A 58 7.66 11.87 -6.83
C HIS A 58 6.15 12.15 -6.83
N LEU A 59 5.36 11.25 -6.24
CA LEU A 59 3.90 11.31 -6.31
C LEU A 59 3.33 12.45 -5.44
N PHE A 60 3.98 12.73 -4.31
CA PHE A 60 3.73 13.86 -3.43
C PHE A 60 4.96 14.12 -2.57
N THR A 61 5.03 15.29 -1.94
CA THR A 61 6.07 15.60 -0.96
C THR A 61 5.80 14.79 0.30
N VAL A 62 6.59 13.74 0.53
CA VAL A 62 6.56 13.00 1.79
C VAL A 62 7.11 13.92 2.88
N SER A 63 6.23 14.61 3.60
CA SER A 63 6.61 15.40 4.77
C SER A 63 7.04 14.52 5.93
N GLU A 64 7.88 15.05 6.82
CA GLU A 64 8.32 14.36 8.05
C GLU A 64 7.15 13.89 8.93
N SER A 65 5.98 14.52 8.80
CA SER A 65 4.73 14.08 9.44
C SER A 65 4.28 12.65 9.07
N PHE A 66 4.83 12.08 7.99
CA PHE A 66 4.57 10.71 7.54
C PHE A 66 5.64 9.71 8.02
N ILE A 67 6.72 10.17 8.66
CA ILE A 67 7.77 9.30 9.19
C ILE A 67 7.29 8.73 10.52
N PHE A 68 6.64 7.57 10.44
CA PHE A 68 6.30 6.74 11.60
C PHE A 68 7.56 5.98 12.04
N SER A 69 8.54 6.66 12.67
CA SER A 69 9.82 6.01 12.98
C SER A 69 9.69 4.90 14.03
N ASP A 70 8.79 5.00 15.00
CA ASP A 70 8.82 4.08 16.16
C ASP A 70 7.45 3.71 16.73
N MET A 71 6.35 4.05 16.07
CA MET A 71 5.02 3.68 16.56
C MET A 71 4.65 2.26 16.10
N LEU A 72 5.38 1.29 16.68
CA LEU A 72 4.99 -0.11 16.88
C LEU A 72 3.48 -0.25 16.79
N GLU A 73 3.00 -1.10 15.86
CA GLU A 73 1.61 -1.52 15.67
C GLU A 73 0.64 -0.83 16.63
N SER A 74 0.26 0.41 16.29
CA SER A 74 -0.53 1.25 17.20
C SER A 74 -1.72 0.43 17.69
N GLU A 75 -2.09 0.53 18.96
CA GLU A 75 -3.30 -0.10 19.51
C GLU A 75 -4.54 0.16 18.64
N LEU A 76 -4.55 1.25 17.87
CA LEU A 76 -5.54 1.59 16.84
C LEU A 76 -5.64 0.57 15.71
N SER A 77 -4.52 -0.01 15.31
CA SER A 77 -4.44 -1.06 14.29
C SER A 77 -5.10 -2.36 14.78
N ARG A 78 -5.03 -2.65 16.09
CA ARG A 78 -5.73 -3.77 16.74
C ARG A 78 -7.18 -3.48 17.09
N ALA A 79 -7.56 -2.20 17.19
CA ALA A 79 -8.93 -1.78 17.50
C ALA A 79 -9.96 -2.24 16.46
N PHE A 80 -9.52 -2.52 15.23
CA PHE A 80 -10.35 -3.06 14.15
C PHE A 80 -10.01 -4.54 13.92
N GLY A 81 -10.70 -5.46 14.59
CA GLY A 81 -10.63 -6.90 14.33
C GLY A 81 -9.68 -7.72 15.22
N GLY A 82 -8.91 -7.10 16.12
CA GLY A 82 -8.11 -7.84 17.12
C GLY A 82 -7.17 -8.88 16.51
N LEU A 83 -7.31 -10.15 16.92
CA LEU A 83 -6.53 -11.29 16.41
C LEU A 83 -7.02 -11.77 15.02
N GLU A 84 -8.25 -11.39 14.61
CA GLU A 84 -8.91 -11.77 13.35
C GLU A 84 -8.75 -10.68 12.27
N ARG A 85 -7.68 -9.89 12.36
CA ARG A 85 -7.47 -8.75 11.46
C ARG A 85 -7.23 -9.23 10.02
N LEU A 86 -8.16 -8.88 9.12
CA LEU A 86 -8.10 -9.29 7.71
C LEU A 86 -7.13 -8.48 6.86
N ASP A 87 -6.57 -7.38 7.38
CA ASP A 87 -5.63 -6.56 6.61
C ASP A 87 -4.23 -7.17 6.49
N MET A 88 -3.97 -8.25 7.24
CA MET A 88 -2.82 -9.14 7.09
C MET A 88 -3.05 -10.27 6.09
N PHE A 89 -4.31 -10.51 5.67
CA PHE A 89 -4.65 -11.55 4.72
C PHE A 89 -4.74 -10.98 3.30
N PHE A 90 -3.68 -11.17 2.51
CA PHE A 90 -3.70 -10.87 1.08
C PHE A 90 -3.98 -12.16 0.29
N PRO A 91 -5.13 -12.26 -0.39
CA PRO A 91 -5.54 -13.50 -1.06
C PRO A 91 -4.66 -13.92 -2.24
N PHE A 92 -3.74 -13.04 -2.67
CA PHE A 92 -2.84 -13.24 -3.81
C PHE A 92 -1.36 -13.18 -3.43
N ASP A 93 -1.02 -13.34 -2.14
CA ASP A 93 0.36 -13.58 -1.76
C ASP A 93 0.91 -14.86 -2.44
N PRO A 94 2.23 -14.96 -2.65
CA PRO A 94 2.84 -16.09 -3.33
C PRO A 94 2.36 -17.45 -2.81
N CYS A 95 1.98 -18.33 -3.74
CA CYS A 95 1.41 -19.62 -3.38
C CYS A 95 2.45 -20.50 -2.70
N LEU A 96 2.20 -20.90 -1.44
CA LEU A 96 3.12 -21.77 -0.70
C LEU A 96 3.16 -23.21 -1.24
N LEU A 97 2.09 -23.63 -1.93
CA LEU A 97 1.98 -24.98 -2.49
C LEU A 97 2.68 -25.05 -3.85
N LYS A 98 3.88 -25.64 -3.89
CA LYS A 98 4.73 -25.76 -5.09
C LYS A 98 4.01 -26.25 -6.36
N LYS A 99 3.07 -27.19 -6.22
CA LYS A 99 2.30 -27.71 -7.37
C LYS A 99 1.30 -26.70 -7.91
N SER A 100 0.65 -25.95 -7.02
CA SER A 100 -0.33 -24.93 -7.37
C SER A 100 0.32 -23.62 -7.84
N ASP A 101 1.49 -23.29 -7.29
CA ASP A 101 2.29 -22.12 -7.66
C ASP A 101 2.58 -22.05 -9.16
N ARG A 102 2.85 -23.20 -9.80
CA ARG A 102 3.03 -23.28 -11.26
C ARG A 102 1.83 -22.75 -12.05
N PHE A 103 0.61 -23.00 -11.57
CA PHE A 103 -0.61 -22.56 -12.24
C PHE A 103 -0.92 -21.09 -11.92
N ALA A 104 -0.65 -20.64 -10.70
CA ALA A 104 -0.80 -19.24 -10.31
C ALA A 104 0.13 -18.32 -11.13
N ASN A 105 1.41 -18.68 -11.25
CA ASN A 105 2.41 -17.88 -11.98
C ASN A 105 2.21 -17.88 -13.49
N ALA A 106 1.52 -18.89 -14.05
CA ALA A 106 1.17 -18.92 -15.47
C ALA A 106 0.06 -17.93 -15.84
N THR A 107 -0.69 -17.42 -14.86
CA THR A 107 -1.84 -16.52 -15.06
C THR A 107 -1.49 -15.04 -14.77
N LEU A 108 -0.32 -14.76 -14.21
CA LEU A 108 0.13 -13.41 -13.80
C LEU A 108 1.06 -12.71 -14.82
N LEU A 109 1.23 -13.27 -16.01
CA LEU A 109 1.84 -12.64 -17.20
C LEU A 109 0.75 -12.23 -18.20
#